data_AF-A0A2W0A2A2-F1
#
_entry.id   AF-A0A2W0A2A2-F1
#
_cell.length_a   1.000
_cell.length_b   1.000
_cell.length_c   1.000
_cell.angle_alpha   90.00
_cell.angle_beta   90.00
_cell.angle_gamma   90.00
#
_symmetry.space_group_name_H-M   'P 1'
#
loop_
_entity.id
_entity.type
_entity.pdbx_description
1 polymer ?
#
loop_
_entity_poly.entity_id
_entity_poly.type
_entity_poly.pdbx_seq_one_letter_code
_entity_poly.pdbx_strand_id
1 'polypeptide(L)'
;MLLLFSLSTWAQQPDAPPEGTTAGNYNIRQSAEFGYRITGQSGNRSVFDSFVDEHTGLRLLDQSLDVHSLNNAGLLFDSFSLSSFGLGGEPSSVIRLRASKNKLYNFNASFRRDHNYWDYNQLANPLNPPTSLPFVPILNSPHRFDVIRRMSDYNATLFPQSRLRLRLAYSR
;
A
#
# COMPACT_ATOMS: atom_id res chain seq x y z
N MET A 1 28.51 47.20 -14.45
CA MET A 1 27.99 46.01 -13.71
C MET A 1 27.74 44.92 -14.73
N LEU A 2 28.36 43.76 -14.54
CA LEU A 2 28.42 42.65 -15.49
C LEU A 2 27.05 41.99 -15.74
N LEU A 3 26.95 41.40 -16.93
CA LEU A 3 25.89 40.61 -17.55
C LEU A 3 25.22 39.54 -16.67
N LEU A 4 24.05 39.07 -17.11
CA LEU A 4 23.80 37.64 -17.42
C LEU A 4 22.49 37.51 -18.23
N PHE A 5 22.59 37.02 -19.47
CA PHE A 5 21.44 36.53 -20.24
C PHE A 5 21.37 35.01 -20.07
N SER A 6 20.22 34.50 -19.64
CA SER A 6 19.96 33.06 -19.55
C SER A 6 19.64 32.49 -20.93
N LEU A 7 20.54 31.67 -21.46
CA LEU A 7 20.25 30.81 -22.62
C LEU A 7 19.26 29.73 -22.18
N SER A 8 18.07 29.73 -22.76
CA SER A 8 17.08 28.67 -22.58
C SER A 8 17.37 27.57 -23.62
N THR A 9 17.94 26.45 -23.20
CA THR A 9 18.10 25.27 -24.05
C THR A 9 16.75 24.54 -24.13
N TRP A 10 16.12 24.56 -25.29
CA TRP A 10 14.99 23.67 -25.59
C TRP A 10 15.56 22.31 -26.02
N ALA A 11 15.57 21.34 -25.11
CA ALA A 11 15.78 19.95 -25.49
C ALA A 11 14.47 19.42 -26.10
N GLN A 12 14.46 19.11 -27.40
CA GLN A 12 13.42 18.27 -27.99
C GLN A 12 13.61 16.86 -27.42
N GLN A 13 12.75 16.47 -26.47
CA GLN A 13 12.69 15.09 -26.02
C GLN A 13 12.08 14.27 -27.18
N PRO A 14 12.72 13.17 -27.64
CA PRO A 14 12.14 12.29 -28.63
C PRO A 14 10.76 11.83 -28.14
N ASP A 15 9.77 11.74 -29.03
CA ASP A 15 8.44 11.25 -28.71
C ASP A 15 8.58 9.93 -27.93
N ALA A 16 8.27 9.99 -26.63
CA ALA A 16 8.28 8.81 -25.80
C ALA A 16 7.30 7.80 -26.41
N PRO A 17 7.64 6.50 -26.44
CA PRO A 17 6.69 5.49 -26.90
C PRO A 17 5.37 5.69 -26.15
N PRO A 18 4.22 5.56 -26.85
CA PRO A 18 2.93 5.90 -26.28
C PRO A 18 2.77 5.23 -24.91
N GLU A 19 2.60 6.04 -23.87
CA GLU A 19 2.44 5.54 -22.51
C GLU A 19 1.09 4.81 -22.41
N GLY A 20 1.12 3.49 -22.37
CA GLY A 20 -0.06 2.64 -22.22
C GLY A 20 -0.69 2.17 -23.54
N THR A 21 -1.71 1.32 -23.40
CA THR A 21 -2.48 0.74 -24.52
C THR A 21 -3.85 1.37 -24.60
N THR A 22 -4.23 1.83 -25.79
CA THR A 22 -5.57 2.35 -26.04
C THR A 22 -6.52 1.24 -26.44
N ALA A 23 -7.64 1.11 -25.73
CA ALA A 23 -8.72 0.18 -26.02
C ALA A 23 -10.07 0.92 -25.98
N GLY A 24 -10.73 1.01 -27.13
CA GLY A 24 -11.97 1.78 -27.26
C GLY A 24 -11.76 3.26 -26.91
N ASN A 25 -12.52 3.78 -25.95
CA ASN A 25 -12.42 5.17 -25.49
C ASN A 25 -11.47 5.35 -24.29
N TYR A 26 -10.59 4.37 -24.01
CA TYR A 26 -9.72 4.39 -22.83
C TYR A 26 -8.26 4.19 -23.22
N ASN A 27 -7.37 4.99 -22.61
CA ASN A 27 -5.95 4.70 -22.50
C ASN A 27 -5.69 4.01 -21.14
N ILE A 28 -5.02 2.86 -21.19
CA ILE A 28 -4.79 1.98 -20.04
C ILE A 28 -3.28 1.84 -19.83
N ARG A 29 -2.83 2.14 -18.62
CA ARG A 29 -1.47 1.89 -18.14
C ARG A 29 -1.55 0.93 -16.97
N GLN A 30 -0.77 -0.15 -17.02
CA GLN A 30 -0.79 -1.15 -15.97
C GLN A 30 0.63 -1.66 -15.71
N SER A 31 0.95 -1.87 -14.45
CA SER A 31 2.13 -2.59 -13.99
C SER A 31 1.75 -3.51 -12.83
N ALA A 32 2.37 -4.68 -12.77
CA ALA A 32 2.22 -5.59 -11.64
C ALA A 32 3.54 -6.33 -11.43
N GLU A 33 4.01 -6.37 -10.20
CA GLU A 33 5.23 -7.05 -9.80
C GLU A 33 4.92 -8.18 -8.84
N PHE A 34 5.31 -9.38 -9.25
CA PHE A 34 5.13 -10.60 -8.45
C PHE A 34 6.48 -11.06 -7.93
N GLY A 35 6.50 -11.49 -6.68
CA GLY A 35 7.69 -12.01 -6.01
C GLY A 35 7.39 -13.30 -5.27
N TYR A 36 8.46 -14.02 -4.93
CA TYR A 36 8.39 -15.12 -3.98
C TYR A 36 9.46 -14.90 -2.91
N ARG A 37 9.04 -14.90 -1.65
CA ARG A 37 9.97 -14.81 -0.52
C ARG A 37 10.26 -16.21 0.00
N ILE A 38 11.53 -16.47 0.26
CA ILE A 38 12.00 -17.66 1.00
C ILE A 38 12.66 -17.17 2.28
N THR A 39 12.14 -17.62 3.41
CA THR A 39 12.66 -17.28 4.73
C THR A 39 13.25 -18.53 5.36
N GLY A 40 14.55 -18.48 5.67
CA GLY A 40 15.23 -19.46 6.52
C GLY A 40 15.43 -18.88 7.91
N GLN A 41 14.99 -19.59 8.95
CA GLN A 41 15.16 -19.15 10.32
C GLN A 41 15.69 -20.30 11.19
N SER A 42 16.70 -20.00 12.01
CA SER A 42 17.12 -20.81 13.15
C SER A 42 16.87 -20.05 14.46
N GLY A 43 16.74 -20.78 15.57
CA GLY A 43 16.43 -20.19 16.88
C GLY A 43 14.94 -20.03 17.14
N ASN A 44 14.54 -18.93 17.81
CA ASN A 44 13.17 -18.75 18.30
C ASN A 44 12.27 -18.03 17.28
N ARG A 45 11.18 -18.68 16.85
CA ARG A 45 10.21 -18.16 15.89
C ARG A 45 9.57 -16.84 16.32
N SER A 46 9.10 -16.78 17.56
CA SER A 46 8.48 -15.59 18.15
C SER A 46 9.39 -14.36 18.12
N VAL A 47 10.70 -14.54 18.27
CA VAL A 47 11.68 -13.44 18.16
C VAL A 47 11.74 -12.90 16.72
N PHE A 48 11.76 -13.79 15.72
CA PHE A 48 11.75 -13.38 14.32
C PHE A 48 10.45 -12.70 13.92
N ASP A 49 9.31 -13.23 14.36
CA ASP A 49 8.01 -12.62 14.10
C ASP A 49 7.87 -11.27 14.85
N SER A 50 8.60 -11.05 15.95
CA SER A 50 8.60 -9.75 16.65
C SER A 50 9.39 -8.66 15.92
N PHE A 51 10.41 -9.03 15.14
CA PHE A 51 11.33 -8.06 14.51
C PHE A 51 11.20 -7.97 12.99
N VAL A 52 10.81 -9.06 12.34
CA VAL A 52 10.83 -9.21 10.88
C VAL A 52 9.46 -9.55 10.34
N ASP A 53 8.78 -10.54 10.92
CA ASP A 53 7.41 -10.95 10.57
C ASP A 53 7.18 -11.25 9.07
N GLU A 54 8.24 -11.65 8.37
CA GLU A 54 8.19 -11.86 6.92
C GLU A 54 8.39 -13.33 6.57
N HIS A 55 7.29 -13.93 6.16
CA HIS A 55 7.20 -15.38 6.02
C HIS A 55 7.38 -15.81 4.57
N THR A 56 7.82 -17.06 4.36
CA THR A 56 7.88 -17.65 3.03
C THR A 56 6.52 -17.57 2.34
N GLY A 57 6.47 -17.15 1.08
CA GLY A 57 5.23 -17.09 0.32
C GLY A 57 5.30 -16.23 -0.94
N LEU A 58 4.27 -16.36 -1.78
CA LEU A 58 4.05 -15.51 -2.95
C LEU A 58 3.66 -14.10 -2.53
N ARG A 59 4.11 -13.10 -3.28
CA ARG A 59 3.85 -11.68 -3.05
C ARG A 59 3.40 -11.00 -4.35
N LEU A 60 2.47 -10.06 -4.21
CA LEU A 60 2.26 -8.99 -5.19
C LEU A 60 2.85 -7.74 -4.55
N LEU A 61 4.06 -7.40 -4.99
CA LEU A 61 4.92 -6.39 -4.37
C LEU A 61 4.37 -5.00 -4.65
N ASP A 62 4.15 -4.69 -5.93
CA ASP A 62 3.52 -3.47 -6.40
C ASP A 62 2.54 -3.79 -7.53
N GLN A 63 1.44 -3.06 -7.55
CA GLN A 63 0.47 -3.08 -8.63
C GLN A 63 0.01 -1.65 -8.87
N SER A 64 0.01 -1.23 -10.13
CA SER A 64 -0.59 0.03 -10.57
C SER A 64 -1.46 -0.21 -11.80
N LEU A 65 -2.62 0.43 -11.82
CA LEU A 65 -3.53 0.46 -12.96
C LEU A 65 -4.10 1.87 -13.05
N ASP A 66 -3.81 2.56 -14.14
CA ASP A 66 -4.33 3.87 -14.47
C ASP A 66 -5.10 3.80 -15.78
N VAL A 67 -6.34 4.23 -15.75
CA VAL A 67 -7.23 4.23 -16.92
C VAL A 67 -7.81 5.62 -17.09
N HIS A 68 -7.62 6.19 -18.27
CA HIS A 68 -8.10 7.51 -18.62
C HIS A 68 -8.95 7.43 -19.88
N SER A 69 -10.15 8.00 -19.84
CA SER A 69 -10.97 8.16 -21.02
C SER A 69 -10.36 9.21 -21.95
N LEU A 70 -10.40 8.99 -23.26
CA LEU A 70 -9.76 9.88 -24.23
C LEU A 70 -10.53 11.19 -24.40
N ASN A 71 -11.84 11.16 -24.21
CA ASN A 71 -12.74 12.29 -24.48
C ASN A 71 -13.55 12.75 -23.25
N ASN A 72 -13.27 12.24 -22.05
CA ASN A 72 -14.05 12.51 -20.83
C ASN A 72 -15.55 12.15 -20.94
N ALA A 73 -15.85 11.13 -21.75
CA ALA A 73 -17.17 10.54 -21.91
C ALA A 73 -17.12 9.02 -21.65
N GLY A 74 -16.40 8.61 -20.61
CA GLY A 74 -16.34 7.23 -20.18
C GLY A 74 -17.67 6.73 -19.61
N LEU A 75 -17.95 5.43 -19.78
CA LEU A 75 -19.22 4.83 -19.37
C LEU A 75 -19.44 4.92 -17.85
N LEU A 76 -18.48 4.42 -17.08
CA LEU A 76 -18.54 4.43 -15.62
C LEU A 76 -17.73 5.58 -15.02
N PHE A 77 -16.51 5.79 -15.53
CA PHE A 77 -15.55 6.79 -15.08
C PHE A 77 -14.79 7.39 -16.27
N ASP A 78 -14.28 8.60 -16.08
CA ASP A 78 -13.36 9.27 -17.00
C ASP A 78 -11.89 9.10 -16.58
N SER A 79 -11.63 8.97 -15.27
CA SER A 79 -10.31 8.59 -14.75
C SER A 79 -10.50 7.56 -13.64
N PHE A 80 -9.67 6.54 -13.66
CA PHE A 80 -9.60 5.49 -12.66
C PHE A 80 -8.13 5.19 -12.36
N SER A 81 -7.79 5.12 -11.09
CA SER A 81 -6.46 4.68 -10.64
C SER A 81 -6.63 3.67 -9.52
N LEU A 82 -5.90 2.57 -9.59
CA LEU A 82 -5.80 1.55 -8.56
C LEU A 82 -4.34 1.26 -8.32
N SER A 83 -3.90 1.37 -7.07
CA SER A 83 -2.57 0.93 -6.66
C SER A 83 -2.60 0.08 -5.42
N SER A 84 -1.69 -0.88 -5.31
CA SER A 84 -1.53 -1.69 -4.11
C SER A 84 -0.08 -2.04 -3.85
N PHE A 85 0.26 -2.21 -2.57
CA PHE A 85 1.59 -2.61 -2.11
C PHE A 85 1.48 -3.65 -1.00
N GLY A 86 2.45 -4.57 -0.96
CA GLY A 86 2.66 -5.51 0.15
C GLY A 86 1.59 -6.57 0.30
N LEU A 87 0.93 -6.97 -0.80
CA LEU A 87 -0.05 -8.07 -0.75
C LEU A 87 0.68 -9.42 -0.74
N GLY A 88 0.12 -10.39 -0.02
CA GLY A 88 0.60 -11.78 -0.05
C GLY A 88 1.35 -12.24 1.19
N GLY A 89 1.28 -11.52 2.31
CA GLY A 89 1.81 -11.99 3.60
C GLY A 89 2.87 -11.11 4.23
N GLU A 90 3.01 -9.87 3.74
CA GLU A 90 3.80 -8.85 4.44
C GLU A 90 3.03 -8.33 5.68
N PRO A 91 3.75 -7.80 6.68
CA PRO A 91 3.13 -7.23 7.88
C PRO A 91 2.26 -6.02 7.56
N SER A 92 2.62 -5.26 6.53
CA SER A 92 1.88 -4.07 6.09
C SER A 92 1.44 -4.23 4.64
N SER A 93 0.20 -3.85 4.36
CA SER A 93 -0.33 -3.86 3.01
C SER A 93 -1.32 -2.72 2.80
N VAL A 94 -1.33 -2.16 1.59
CA VAL A 94 -2.16 -0.99 1.25
C VAL A 94 -2.80 -1.18 -0.11
N ILE A 95 -4.06 -0.76 -0.25
CA ILE A 95 -4.76 -0.62 -1.53
C ILE A 95 -5.34 0.79 -1.58
N ARG A 96 -5.17 1.47 -2.71
CA ARG A 96 -5.75 2.79 -2.98
C ARG A 96 -6.47 2.76 -4.30
N LEU A 97 -7.70 3.25 -4.30
CA LEU A 97 -8.53 3.36 -5.48
C LEU A 97 -9.04 4.79 -5.59
N ARG A 98 -8.99 5.35 -6.79
CA ARG A 98 -9.65 6.61 -7.12
C ARG A 98 -10.39 6.45 -8.43
N ALA A 99 -11.59 6.99 -8.48
CA ALA A 99 -12.41 7.02 -9.68
C ALA A 99 -13.10 8.36 -9.77
N SER A 100 -13.15 8.96 -10.95
CA SER A 100 -13.87 10.20 -11.19
C SER A 100 -14.63 10.15 -12.49
N LYS A 101 -15.76 10.87 -12.51
CA LYS A 101 -16.51 11.14 -13.73
C LYS A 101 -16.84 12.62 -13.77
N ASN A 102 -16.51 13.24 -14.89
CA ASN A 102 -16.60 14.67 -15.11
C ASN A 102 -17.99 15.18 -14.72
N LYS A 103 -18.01 16.23 -13.89
CA LYS A 103 -19.20 16.85 -13.28
C LYS A 103 -20.07 15.96 -12.40
N LEU A 104 -19.94 14.64 -12.40
CA LEU A 104 -20.83 13.72 -11.70
C LEU A 104 -20.29 13.32 -10.33
N TYR A 105 -19.06 12.82 -10.26
CA TYR A 105 -18.50 12.38 -8.97
C TYR A 105 -16.98 12.34 -8.94
N ASN A 106 -16.44 12.41 -7.73
CA ASN A 106 -15.08 12.01 -7.36
C ASN A 106 -15.17 11.01 -6.21
N PHE A 107 -14.56 9.84 -6.36
CA PHE A 107 -14.55 8.77 -5.37
C PHE A 107 -13.11 8.38 -5.06
N ASN A 108 -12.78 8.29 -3.78
CA ASN A 108 -11.51 7.80 -3.27
C ASN A 108 -11.78 6.73 -2.21
N ALA A 109 -11.08 5.61 -2.30
CA ALA A 109 -11.08 4.58 -1.29
C ALA A 109 -9.63 4.19 -0.94
N SER A 110 -9.35 3.96 0.32
CA SER A 110 -8.11 3.36 0.77
C SER A 110 -8.39 2.25 1.76
N PHE A 111 -7.60 1.19 1.66
CA PHE A 111 -7.54 0.11 2.62
C PHE A 111 -6.10 -0.06 3.06
N ARG A 112 -5.89 -0.23 4.36
CA ARG A 112 -4.60 -0.58 4.95
C ARG A 112 -4.79 -1.72 5.93
N ARG A 113 -3.90 -2.71 5.89
CA ARG A 113 -3.78 -3.75 6.90
C ARG A 113 -2.39 -3.68 7.50
N ASP A 114 -2.33 -3.66 8.83
CA ASP A 114 -1.09 -3.78 9.59
C ASP A 114 -1.19 -4.97 10.55
N HIS A 115 -0.18 -5.82 10.56
CA HIS A 115 0.02 -6.87 11.54
C HIS A 115 1.09 -6.42 12.52
N ASN A 116 0.72 -6.38 13.81
CA ASN A 116 1.63 -6.05 14.89
C ASN A 116 1.75 -7.30 15.77
N TYR A 117 2.85 -8.03 15.59
CA TYR A 117 3.19 -9.19 16.40
C TYR A 117 4.32 -8.84 17.36
N TRP A 118 4.21 -9.28 18.61
CA TRP A 118 5.28 -9.22 19.58
C TRP A 118 5.20 -10.37 20.56
N ASP A 119 6.28 -11.11 20.68
CA ASP A 119 6.47 -12.21 21.62
C ASP A 119 7.97 -12.40 21.89
N TYR A 120 8.63 -11.31 22.30
CA TYR A 120 10.06 -11.32 22.62
C TYR A 120 10.29 -11.75 24.08
N ASN A 121 10.55 -13.03 24.29
CA ASN A 121 10.71 -13.62 25.62
C ASN A 121 12.13 -13.53 26.20
N GLN A 122 13.13 -12.96 25.51
CA GLN A 122 14.49 -12.84 26.07
C GLN A 122 14.64 -11.74 27.14
N LEU A 123 13.59 -10.95 27.37
CA LEU A 123 13.45 -10.10 28.57
C LEU A 123 12.84 -10.88 29.75
N ALA A 124 12.70 -12.20 29.64
CA ALA A 124 12.13 -13.03 30.69
C ALA A 124 12.92 -12.97 32.00
N ASN A 125 12.16 -13.10 33.09
CA ASN A 125 12.57 -12.97 34.49
C ASN A 125 14.06 -13.29 34.77
N PRO A 126 14.90 -12.31 35.12
CA PRO A 126 16.32 -12.53 35.43
C PRO A 126 16.53 -13.44 36.66
N LEU A 127 15.48 -13.69 37.46
CA LEU A 127 15.49 -14.59 38.62
C LEU A 127 15.19 -16.06 38.25
N ASN A 128 15.04 -16.38 36.96
CA ASN A 128 14.78 -17.74 36.46
C ASN A 128 15.73 -18.10 35.30
N PRO A 129 17.07 -18.03 35.50
CA PRO A 129 18.04 -18.48 34.51
C PRO A 129 17.93 -19.99 34.26
N PRO A 130 18.50 -20.53 33.18
CA PRO A 130 18.56 -21.98 32.93
C PRO A 130 19.16 -22.81 34.07
N THR A 131 19.86 -22.17 35.00
CA THR A 131 20.47 -22.76 36.20
C THR A 131 19.60 -22.72 37.46
N SER A 132 18.37 -22.19 37.38
CA SER A 132 17.46 -22.07 38.52
C SER A 132 16.81 -23.40 38.94
N LEU A 133 16.39 -23.49 40.21
CA LEU A 133 15.73 -24.67 40.79
C LEU A 133 14.48 -24.23 41.57
N PRO A 134 13.25 -24.47 41.07
CA PRO A 134 12.93 -25.11 39.79
C PRO A 134 13.20 -24.18 38.60
N PHE A 135 13.66 -24.75 37.48
CA PHE A 135 13.70 -24.05 36.20
C PHE A 135 12.30 -24.07 35.57
N VAL A 136 11.73 -22.89 35.34
CA VAL A 136 10.38 -22.75 34.75
C VAL A 136 10.49 -22.00 33.42
N PRO A 137 10.61 -22.67 32.26
CA PRO A 137 10.84 -21.97 31.00
C PRO A 137 9.70 -21.02 30.65
N ILE A 138 10.03 -19.74 30.39
CA ILE A 138 9.09 -18.73 29.92
C ILE A 138 9.04 -18.80 28.40
N LEU A 139 8.05 -19.52 27.87
CA LEU A 139 7.93 -19.79 26.43
C LEU A 139 7.33 -18.62 25.64
N ASN A 140 6.58 -17.73 26.30
CA ASN A 140 5.98 -16.54 25.69
C ASN A 140 6.24 -15.34 26.60
N SER A 141 6.22 -14.15 26.02
CA SER A 141 6.33 -12.94 26.80
C SER A 141 5.05 -12.61 27.58
N PRO A 142 5.13 -12.10 28.84
CA PRO A 142 3.96 -11.66 29.60
C PRO A 142 3.14 -10.54 28.94
N HIS A 143 3.74 -9.81 27.99
CA HIS A 143 3.09 -8.74 27.24
C HIS A 143 2.84 -9.12 25.77
N ARG A 144 2.79 -10.43 25.46
CA ARG A 144 2.57 -10.92 24.09
C ARG A 144 1.34 -10.24 23.47
N PHE A 145 1.48 -9.77 22.24
CA PHE A 145 0.36 -9.29 21.45
C PHE A 145 0.47 -9.75 20.00
N ASP A 146 -0.69 -9.97 19.39
CA ASP A 146 -0.84 -10.34 17.99
C ASP A 146 -2.10 -9.62 17.48
N VAL A 147 -1.89 -8.47 16.85
CA VAL A 147 -2.97 -7.55 16.51
C VAL A 147 -2.92 -7.23 15.02
N ILE A 148 -3.98 -7.61 14.32
CA ILE A 148 -4.21 -7.21 12.93
C ILE A 148 -5.19 -6.04 12.91
N ARG A 149 -4.73 -4.88 12.46
CA ARG A 149 -5.57 -3.71 12.21
C ARG A 149 -5.92 -3.64 10.74
N ARG A 150 -7.17 -3.34 10.44
CA ARG A 150 -7.69 -3.12 9.09
C ARG A 150 -8.39 -1.78 9.10
N MET A 151 -7.87 -0.85 8.32
CA MET A 151 -8.37 0.52 8.21
C MET A 151 -8.89 0.73 6.80
N SER A 152 -10.14 1.16 6.69
CA SER A 152 -10.81 1.43 5.43
C SER A 152 -11.38 2.85 5.45
N ASP A 153 -10.99 3.66 4.47
CA ASP A 153 -11.51 5.00 4.27
C ASP A 153 -12.18 5.11 2.91
N TYR A 154 -13.36 5.73 2.88
CA TYR A 154 -14.14 5.94 1.68
C TYR A 154 -14.62 7.38 1.64
N ASN A 155 -14.37 8.07 0.53
CA ASN A 155 -14.75 9.46 0.33
C ASN A 155 -15.42 9.60 -1.03
N ALA A 156 -16.63 10.14 -1.07
CA ALA A 156 -17.37 10.43 -2.29
C ALA A 156 -17.80 11.89 -2.30
N THR A 157 -17.51 12.59 -3.39
CA THR A 157 -18.05 13.91 -3.70
C THR A 157 -18.95 13.79 -4.92
N LEU A 158 -20.23 14.13 -4.77
CA LEU A 158 -21.17 14.20 -5.89
C LEU A 158 -21.28 15.63 -6.39
N PHE A 159 -21.40 15.78 -7.70
CA PHE A 159 -21.51 17.05 -8.40
C PHE A 159 -20.40 18.04 -8.05
N PRO A 160 -19.11 17.66 -8.18
CA PRO A 160 -17.99 18.46 -7.70
C PRO A 160 -17.89 19.85 -8.36
N GLN A 161 -18.41 20.04 -9.58
CA GLN A 161 -18.38 21.31 -10.31
C GLN A 161 -19.70 22.11 -10.23
N SER A 162 -20.71 21.60 -9.50
CA SER A 162 -22.03 22.22 -9.38
C SER A 162 -22.12 23.19 -8.20
N ARG A 163 -23.15 24.05 -8.21
CA ARG A 163 -23.46 24.96 -7.09
C ARG A 163 -23.84 24.19 -5.81
N LEU A 164 -24.56 23.07 -5.96
CA LEU A 164 -24.84 22.13 -4.87
C LEU A 164 -23.86 20.95 -4.97
N ARG A 165 -23.17 20.65 -3.87
CA ARG A 165 -22.20 19.57 -3.77
C ARG A 165 -22.47 18.73 -2.53
N LEU A 166 -22.50 17.41 -2.69
CA LEU A 166 -22.65 16.47 -1.58
C LEU A 166 -21.31 15.78 -1.30
N ARG A 167 -20.94 15.68 -0.03
CA ARG A 167 -19.70 15.01 0.42
C ARG A 167 -20.06 13.93 1.44
N LEU A 168 -19.62 12.71 1.18
CA LEU A 168 -19.81 11.55 2.04
C LEU A 168 -18.43 11.01 2.40
N ALA A 169 -18.20 10.76 3.68
CA ALA A 169 -16.96 10.19 4.19
C ALA A 169 -17.27 9.10 5.22
N TYR A 170 -16.54 8.00 5.17
CA TYR A 170 -16.62 6.91 6.13
C TYR A 170 -15.22 6.35 6.38
N SER A 171 -14.88 6.10 7.65
CA SER A 171 -13.59 5.57 8.09
C SER A 171 -13.83 4.53 9.19
N ARG A 172 -13.15 3.38 9.10
CA ARG A 172 -13.23 2.30 10.09
C ARG A 172 -11.91 1.55 10.19
#